data_AF-A0A7K1GPL6-F1
#
_entry.id   AF-A0A7K1GPL6-F1
#
_cell.length_a   1.000
_cell.length_b   1.000
_cell.length_c   1.000
_cell.angle_alpha   90.00
_cell.angle_beta   90.00
_cell.angle_gamma   90.00
#
_symmetry.space_group_name_H-M   'P 1'
#
loop_
_entity.id
_entity.type
_entity.pdbx_description
1 polymer ?
#
loop_
_entity_poly.entity_id
_entity_poly.type
_entity_poly.pdbx_seq_one_letter_code
_entity_poly.pdbx_strand_id
1 'polypeptide(L)'
;MNVKNYIALSVFCSMGAFAQVTVDMKADIEQVLLDPLSGNVLVEDKDNVSCVNGQTNELNWSFAKKDYASITTLEGVTTTLNKIENNDFLNAFNKDEEVTLIPQSPFAAVRLEHNDLIVNSATGEVVFNSAEMQYRILQTYYLIAENNLLILGVKDSTISFLNYDLASKKVLWSNDLGTLDSLGKSLGNLFKAFTGKVTQQVEDKIITASDEILVTVKGVLYTINKTSGKINWNTSYIITNFFLNQRKDKIVVITDESSFLNSSMH
;
A
#
# COMPACT_ATOMS: atom_id res chain seq x y z
N MET A 1 -4.21 -49.38 -57.18
CA MET A 1 -3.63 -49.00 -55.87
C MET A 1 -4.72 -48.33 -55.05
N ASN A 2 -5.24 -49.00 -54.03
CA ASN A 2 -6.27 -48.48 -53.13
C ASN A 2 -5.65 -48.29 -51.75
N VAL A 3 -5.42 -47.04 -51.34
CA VAL A 3 -4.97 -46.71 -50.00
C VAL A 3 -6.22 -46.53 -49.13
N LYS A 4 -6.44 -47.45 -48.19
CA LYS A 4 -7.45 -47.30 -47.14
C LYS A 4 -6.83 -46.48 -46.01
N ASN A 5 -7.29 -45.24 -45.85
CA ASN A 5 -6.94 -44.40 -44.72
C ASN A 5 -7.68 -44.91 -43.47
N TYR A 6 -6.92 -45.38 -42.48
CA TYR A 6 -7.43 -45.58 -41.12
C TYR A 6 -7.29 -44.24 -40.38
N ILE A 7 -8.43 -43.60 -40.09
CA ILE A 7 -8.50 -42.48 -39.16
C ILE A 7 -8.40 -43.07 -37.75
N ALA A 8 -7.23 -42.94 -37.12
CA ALA A 8 -7.08 -43.16 -35.69
C ALA A 8 -7.64 -41.93 -34.97
N LEU A 9 -8.81 -42.08 -34.34
CA LEU A 9 -9.40 -41.07 -33.49
C LEU A 9 -8.63 -41.07 -32.15
N SER A 10 -7.63 -40.21 -32.02
CA SER A 10 -6.98 -39.96 -30.74
C SER A 10 -7.93 -39.17 -29.84
N VAL A 11 -8.55 -39.85 -28.88
CA VAL A 11 -9.28 -39.23 -27.77
C VAL A 11 -8.26 -38.51 -26.90
N PHE A 12 -8.16 -37.18 -27.05
CA PHE A 12 -7.49 -36.33 -26.07
C PHE A 12 -8.41 -36.22 -24.85
N CYS A 13 -8.20 -37.07 -23.84
CA CYS A 13 -8.72 -36.79 -22.52
C CYS A 13 -7.93 -35.60 -21.95
N SER A 14 -8.48 -34.40 -22.05
CA SER A 14 -8.08 -33.29 -21.19
C SER A 14 -8.46 -33.67 -19.76
N MET A 15 -7.54 -34.30 -19.03
CA MET A 15 -7.66 -34.44 -17.58
C MET A 15 -7.65 -33.02 -17.04
N GLY A 16 -8.82 -32.51 -16.66
CA GLY A 16 -8.94 -31.24 -15.96
C GLY A 16 -8.10 -31.32 -14.69
N ALA A 17 -7.26 -30.33 -14.47
CA ALA A 17 -6.60 -30.16 -13.20
C ALA A 17 -7.69 -29.90 -12.15
N PHE A 18 -8.06 -30.91 -11.37
CA PHE A 18 -8.89 -30.72 -10.19
C PHE A 18 -8.00 -30.12 -9.10
N ALA A 19 -8.49 -29.09 -8.42
CA ALA A 19 -7.81 -28.55 -7.25
C ALA A 19 -7.64 -29.69 -6.22
N GLN A 20 -6.41 -29.90 -5.75
CA GLN A 20 -6.10 -30.97 -4.80
C GLN A 20 -6.61 -30.65 -3.38
N VAL A 21 -6.81 -29.37 -3.08
CA VAL A 21 -7.38 -28.87 -1.83
C VAL A 21 -8.31 -27.69 -2.14
N THR A 22 -9.45 -27.65 -1.46
CA THR A 22 -10.42 -26.55 -1.55
C THR A 22 -10.70 -26.03 -0.15
N VAL A 23 -10.64 -24.71 0.01
CA VAL A 23 -11.05 -24.02 1.24
C VAL A 23 -12.32 -23.26 0.92
N ASP A 24 -13.43 -23.68 1.53
CA ASP A 24 -14.73 -23.08 1.27
C ASP A 24 -14.86 -21.74 1.99
N MET A 25 -15.10 -20.68 1.22
CA MET A 25 -15.41 -19.35 1.73
C MET A 25 -16.93 -19.19 1.91
N LYS A 26 -17.34 -18.36 2.88
CA LYS A 26 -18.76 -18.18 3.22
C LYS A 26 -19.51 -17.29 2.24
N ALA A 27 -18.80 -16.51 1.45
CA ALA A 27 -19.32 -15.54 0.50
C ALA A 27 -18.48 -15.52 -0.77
N ASP A 28 -19.00 -14.84 -1.80
CA ASP A 28 -18.28 -14.61 -3.04
C ASP A 28 -17.01 -13.79 -2.76
N ILE A 29 -15.90 -14.26 -3.32
CA ILE A 29 -14.58 -13.66 -3.13
C ILE A 29 -14.46 -12.44 -4.03
N GLU A 30 -14.09 -11.30 -3.46
CA GLU A 30 -13.86 -10.04 -4.17
C GLU A 30 -12.36 -9.86 -4.49
N GLN A 31 -11.49 -10.31 -3.59
CA GLN A 31 -10.04 -10.21 -3.77
C GLN A 31 -9.29 -11.39 -3.13
N VAL A 32 -8.16 -11.77 -3.74
CA VAL A 32 -7.21 -12.74 -3.21
C VAL A 32 -5.80 -12.16 -3.31
N LEU A 33 -5.07 -12.16 -2.20
CA LEU A 33 -3.69 -11.66 -2.12
C LEU A 33 -2.78 -12.73 -1.51
N LEU A 34 -1.69 -13.06 -2.19
CA LEU A 34 -0.65 -13.93 -1.66
C LEU A 34 0.35 -13.08 -0.86
N ASP A 35 0.48 -13.34 0.44
CA ASP A 35 1.54 -12.76 1.25
C ASP A 35 2.90 -13.39 0.86
N PRO A 36 3.83 -12.61 0.27
CA PRO A 36 5.11 -13.14 -0.19
C PRO A 36 6.05 -13.55 0.97
N LEU A 37 5.81 -13.10 2.20
CA LEU A 37 6.65 -13.43 3.35
C LEU A 37 6.24 -14.74 4.03
N SER A 38 4.93 -14.93 4.25
CA SER A 38 4.42 -16.13 4.92
C SER A 38 3.96 -17.23 3.97
N GLY A 39 3.65 -16.88 2.72
CA GLY A 39 2.96 -17.77 1.77
C GLY A 39 1.47 -17.96 2.09
N ASN A 40 0.93 -17.26 3.10
CA ASN A 40 -0.49 -17.26 3.40
C ASN A 40 -1.29 -16.49 2.35
N VAL A 41 -2.57 -16.83 2.24
CA VAL A 41 -3.48 -16.19 1.29
C VAL A 41 -4.49 -15.36 2.06
N LEU A 42 -4.42 -14.04 1.89
CA LEU A 42 -5.47 -13.14 2.33
C LEU A 42 -6.62 -13.22 1.33
N VAL A 43 -7.83 -13.35 1.87
CA VAL A 43 -9.06 -13.42 1.08
C VAL A 43 -10.00 -12.34 1.60
N GLU A 44 -10.47 -11.53 0.68
CA GLU A 44 -11.49 -10.52 0.91
C GLU A 44 -12.82 -11.02 0.32
N ASP A 45 -13.86 -10.96 1.14
CA ASP A 45 -15.23 -10.99 0.67
C ASP A 45 -15.94 -9.70 1.11
N LYS A 46 -17.19 -9.54 0.67
CA LYS A 46 -18.00 -8.36 0.95
C LYS A 46 -18.05 -8.00 2.44
N ASP A 47 -18.12 -8.99 3.33
CA ASP A 47 -18.39 -8.79 4.75
C ASP A 47 -17.16 -9.04 5.63
N ASN A 48 -16.11 -9.70 5.14
CA ASN A 48 -15.00 -10.19 5.92
C ASN A 48 -13.65 -10.03 5.21
N VAL A 49 -12.60 -9.95 6.04
CA VAL A 49 -11.23 -10.22 5.61
C VAL A 49 -10.75 -11.44 6.36
N SER A 50 -10.13 -12.35 5.63
CA SER A 50 -9.74 -13.68 6.11
C SER A 50 -8.33 -14.03 5.67
N CYS A 51 -7.72 -15.00 6.34
CA CYS A 51 -6.43 -15.54 5.97
C CYS A 51 -6.46 -17.06 5.98
N VAL A 52 -6.06 -17.65 4.86
CA VAL A 52 -5.85 -19.08 4.70
C VAL A 52 -4.36 -19.37 4.85
N ASN A 53 -4.03 -20.29 5.72
CA ASN A 53 -2.66 -20.73 5.91
C ASN A 53 -2.17 -21.50 4.68
N GLY A 54 -1.08 -21.02 4.05
CA GLY A 54 -0.58 -21.61 2.80
C GLY A 54 0.04 -23.00 2.95
N GLN A 55 0.34 -23.44 4.17
CA GLN A 55 0.92 -24.75 4.46
C GLN A 55 -0.15 -25.77 4.87
N THR A 56 -1.05 -25.39 5.77
CA THR A 56 -2.11 -26.30 6.26
C THR A 56 -3.35 -26.30 5.39
N ASN A 57 -3.54 -25.28 4.55
CA ASN A 57 -4.75 -25.03 3.76
C ASN A 57 -6.01 -24.90 4.64
N GLU A 58 -5.85 -24.31 5.83
CA GLU A 58 -6.94 -24.05 6.76
C GLU A 58 -7.16 -22.55 6.94
N LEU A 59 -8.40 -22.16 7.20
CA LEU A 59 -8.72 -20.80 7.64
C LEU A 59 -8.04 -20.54 8.99
N ASN A 60 -7.05 -19.65 9.00
CA ASN A 60 -6.28 -19.31 10.19
C ASN A 60 -7.04 -18.29 11.06
N TRP A 61 -7.50 -17.21 10.43
CA TRP A 61 -8.28 -16.16 11.07
C TRP A 61 -9.24 -15.50 10.09
N SER A 62 -10.26 -14.86 10.63
CA SER A 62 -11.22 -14.04 9.89
C SER A 62 -11.82 -13.00 10.83
N PHE A 63 -12.05 -11.79 10.34
CA PHE A 63 -12.82 -10.77 11.05
C PHE A 63 -13.87 -10.15 10.13
N ALA A 64 -15.00 -9.75 10.71
CA ALA A 64 -16.05 -9.08 9.98
C ALA A 64 -15.74 -7.59 9.87
N LYS A 65 -15.82 -7.03 8.65
CA LYS A 65 -15.61 -5.60 8.36
C LYS A 65 -16.51 -4.71 9.23
N LYS A 66 -17.76 -5.14 9.45
CA LYS A 66 -18.76 -4.46 10.28
C LYS A 66 -18.34 -4.23 11.74
N ASP A 67 -17.47 -5.09 12.29
CA ASP A 67 -17.03 -4.98 13.69
C ASP A 67 -16.05 -3.80 13.87
N TYR A 68 -15.49 -3.30 12.77
CA TYR A 68 -14.58 -2.15 12.71
C TYR A 68 -15.16 -0.95 11.94
N ALA A 69 -16.37 -1.09 11.41
CA ALA A 69 -17.13 0.00 10.82
C ALA A 69 -17.67 0.89 11.95
N SER A 70 -16.96 1.97 12.27
CA SER A 70 -17.35 2.88 13.35
C SER A 70 -18.39 3.91 12.88
N ILE A 71 -19.60 3.83 13.45
CA ILE A 71 -20.69 4.81 13.28
C ILE A 71 -20.42 6.08 14.13
N THR A 72 -19.58 6.02 15.16
CA THR A 72 -19.35 7.13 16.10
C THR A 72 -18.22 8.08 15.70
N THR A 73 -17.50 7.82 14.61
CA THR A 73 -16.45 8.70 14.04
C THR A 73 -16.92 9.51 12.82
N LEU A 74 -18.24 9.59 12.62
CA LEU A 74 -18.86 10.13 11.40
C LEU A 74 -18.62 11.62 11.17
N GLU A 75 -18.42 12.48 12.16
CA GLU A 75 -18.41 13.93 11.89
C GLU A 75 -17.07 14.43 11.31
N GLY A 76 -15.93 14.02 11.89
CA GLY A 76 -14.60 14.43 11.41
C GLY A 76 -14.15 13.70 10.13
N VAL A 77 -14.48 12.40 10.03
CA VAL A 77 -14.11 11.57 8.88
C VAL A 77 -14.99 11.87 7.68
N THR A 78 -16.31 12.02 7.81
CA THR A 78 -17.19 12.34 6.67
C THR A 78 -16.91 13.72 6.08
N THR A 79 -16.56 14.71 6.91
CA THR A 79 -16.12 16.03 6.43
C THR A 79 -14.80 15.95 5.67
N THR A 80 -13.90 15.04 6.07
CA THR A 80 -12.66 14.77 5.37
C THR A 80 -12.95 14.02 4.06
N LEU A 81 -13.77 12.95 4.08
CA LEU A 81 -14.22 12.13 2.95
C LEU A 81 -14.91 12.97 1.85
N ASN A 82 -15.85 13.85 2.19
CA ASN A 82 -16.53 14.73 1.22
C ASN A 82 -15.59 15.75 0.56
N LYS A 83 -14.45 16.07 1.19
CA LYS A 83 -13.40 16.91 0.59
C LYS A 83 -12.43 16.11 -0.29
N ILE A 84 -12.42 14.78 -0.18
CA ILE A 84 -11.57 13.87 -1.00
C ILE A 84 -12.02 13.89 -2.45
N GLU A 85 -13.32 13.77 -2.70
CA GLU A 85 -13.87 13.63 -4.06
C GLU A 85 -13.59 14.83 -4.99
N ASN A 86 -13.31 16.00 -4.42
CA ASN A 86 -13.06 17.24 -5.17
C ASN A 86 -11.59 17.72 -5.13
N ASN A 87 -10.66 16.93 -4.60
CA ASN A 87 -9.26 17.34 -4.48
C ASN A 87 -8.31 16.43 -5.27
N ASP A 88 -7.66 17.01 -6.29
CA ASP A 88 -6.70 16.31 -7.16
C ASP A 88 -5.54 15.66 -6.42
N PHE A 89 -5.10 16.24 -5.29
CA PHE A 89 -4.05 15.65 -4.45
C PHE A 89 -4.52 14.32 -3.87
N LEU A 90 -5.75 14.26 -3.36
CA LEU A 90 -6.27 13.06 -2.72
C LEU A 90 -6.68 11.98 -3.72
N ASN A 91 -7.17 12.38 -4.89
CA ASN A 91 -7.44 11.46 -5.99
C ASN A 91 -6.19 10.65 -6.39
N ALA A 92 -4.98 11.22 -6.25
CA ALA A 92 -3.73 10.48 -6.50
C ALA A 92 -3.49 9.32 -5.51
N PHE A 93 -4.16 9.32 -4.34
CA PHE A 93 -4.09 8.28 -3.31
C PHE A 93 -5.33 7.39 -3.25
N ASN A 94 -6.30 7.60 -4.14
CA ASN A 94 -7.44 6.70 -4.22
C ASN A 94 -6.95 5.32 -4.69
N LYS A 95 -7.38 4.27 -3.98
CA LYS A 95 -7.06 2.89 -4.29
C LYS A 95 -8.38 2.18 -4.47
N ASP A 96 -8.53 1.46 -5.58
CA ASP A 96 -9.72 0.65 -5.85
C ASP A 96 -9.77 -0.60 -4.96
N GLU A 97 -8.62 -1.00 -4.42
CA GLU A 97 -8.45 -2.18 -3.57
C GLU A 97 -8.74 -1.84 -2.09
N GLU A 98 -9.62 -2.60 -1.46
CA GLU A 98 -9.88 -2.49 -0.01
C GLU A 98 -8.74 -3.09 0.81
N VAL A 99 -8.19 -4.23 0.38
CA VAL A 99 -7.06 -4.86 1.05
C VAL A 99 -5.79 -4.68 0.21
N THR A 100 -4.71 -4.25 0.85
CA THR A 100 -3.39 -4.14 0.21
C THR A 100 -2.30 -4.62 1.16
N LEU A 101 -1.36 -5.40 0.65
CA LEU A 101 -0.18 -5.79 1.41
C LEU A 101 0.76 -4.59 1.57
N ILE A 102 1.30 -4.37 2.77
CA ILE A 102 2.33 -3.35 3.00
C ILE A 102 3.68 -3.98 2.60
N PRO A 103 4.38 -3.43 1.60
CA PRO A 103 5.59 -4.06 1.06
C PRO A 103 6.66 -4.32 2.13
N GLN A 104 7.35 -5.46 1.98
CA GLN A 104 8.44 -5.90 2.86
C GLN A 104 8.04 -6.02 4.34
N SER A 105 6.77 -6.26 4.62
CA SER A 105 6.25 -6.34 5.99
C SER A 105 5.22 -7.46 6.14
N PRO A 106 5.01 -7.98 7.36
CA PRO A 106 3.95 -8.96 7.64
C PRO A 106 2.57 -8.30 7.79
N PHE A 107 2.37 -7.08 7.30
CA PHE A 107 1.15 -6.31 7.53
C PHE A 107 0.37 -6.08 6.25
N ALA A 108 -0.94 -5.97 6.39
CA ALA A 108 -1.85 -5.52 5.34
C ALA A 108 -2.61 -4.28 5.81
N ALA A 109 -2.84 -3.34 4.91
CA ALA A 109 -3.78 -2.25 5.10
C ALA A 109 -5.17 -2.70 4.61
N VAL A 110 -6.19 -2.44 5.42
CA VAL A 110 -7.59 -2.72 5.11
C VAL A 110 -8.36 -1.41 5.17
N ARG A 111 -8.84 -0.94 4.03
CA ARG A 111 -9.63 0.26 3.87
C ARG A 111 -11.11 -0.09 3.99
N LEU A 112 -11.77 0.55 4.95
CA LEU A 112 -13.20 0.46 5.17
C LEU A 112 -13.84 1.83 4.88
N GLU A 113 -15.16 1.86 4.75
CA GLU A 113 -15.94 3.06 4.39
C GLU A 113 -15.56 4.29 5.27
N HIS A 114 -15.43 4.10 6.58
CA HIS A 114 -15.13 5.19 7.53
C HIS A 114 -13.95 4.90 8.46
N ASN A 115 -13.13 3.89 8.13
CA ASN A 115 -12.00 3.49 8.94
C ASN A 115 -10.89 2.90 8.07
N ASP A 116 -9.65 2.95 8.50
CA ASP A 116 -8.54 2.19 7.92
C ASP A 116 -7.88 1.37 9.04
N LEU A 117 -7.67 0.09 8.77
CA LEU A 117 -6.97 -0.80 9.68
C LEU A 117 -5.60 -1.15 9.11
N ILE A 118 -4.65 -1.42 10.00
CA ILE A 118 -3.46 -2.18 9.65
C ILE A 118 -3.50 -3.45 10.48
N VAL A 119 -3.42 -4.59 9.80
CA VAL A 119 -3.53 -5.92 10.38
C VAL A 119 -2.25 -6.69 10.17
N ASN A 120 -1.84 -7.47 11.16
CA ASN A 120 -0.82 -8.48 10.97
C ASN A 120 -1.42 -9.61 10.12
N SER A 121 -0.94 -9.77 8.89
CA SER A 121 -1.46 -10.74 7.93
C SER A 121 -1.32 -12.20 8.38
N ALA A 122 -0.35 -12.49 9.26
CA ALA A 122 -0.15 -13.84 9.78
C ALA A 122 -1.10 -14.17 10.94
N THR A 123 -1.47 -13.19 11.78
CA THR A 123 -2.24 -13.44 13.02
C THR A 123 -3.65 -12.87 13.02
N GLY A 124 -3.97 -11.94 12.12
CA GLY A 124 -5.24 -11.23 12.09
C GLY A 124 -5.34 -10.13 13.15
N GLU A 125 -4.27 -9.90 13.92
CA GLU A 125 -4.25 -8.84 14.93
C GLU A 125 -4.32 -7.46 14.26
N VAL A 126 -5.31 -6.66 14.65
CA VAL A 126 -5.36 -5.23 14.31
C VAL A 126 -4.30 -4.50 15.13
N VAL A 127 -3.24 -4.06 14.47
CA VAL A 127 -2.12 -3.33 15.08
C VAL A 127 -2.32 -1.82 15.03
N PHE A 128 -3.20 -1.33 14.15
CA PHE A 128 -3.55 0.08 14.05
C PHE A 128 -5.00 0.23 13.58
N ASN A 129 -5.73 1.16 14.20
CA ASN A 129 -7.12 1.48 13.90
C ASN A 129 -7.27 2.99 13.72
N SER A 130 -7.49 3.46 12.50
CA SER A 130 -7.45 4.89 12.19
C SER A 130 -8.61 5.67 12.81
N ALA A 131 -9.73 5.02 13.07
CA ALA A 131 -10.88 5.61 13.76
C ALA A 131 -10.52 6.09 15.18
N GLU A 132 -9.66 5.36 15.89
CA GLU A 132 -9.20 5.74 17.25
C GLU A 132 -8.41 7.06 17.26
N MET A 133 -7.83 7.44 16.11
CA MET A 133 -7.07 8.68 15.95
C MET A 133 -7.80 9.75 15.13
N GLN A 134 -8.99 9.46 14.63
CA GLN A 134 -9.75 10.30 13.68
C GLN A 134 -8.93 10.63 12.42
N TYR A 135 -8.35 9.59 11.82
CA TYR A 135 -7.36 9.69 10.76
C TYR A 135 -7.81 8.88 9.53
N ARG A 136 -7.50 9.34 8.32
CA ARG A 136 -7.57 8.49 7.11
C ARG A 136 -6.17 8.25 6.56
N ILE A 137 -5.85 6.99 6.31
CA ILE A 137 -4.56 6.57 5.76
C ILE A 137 -4.57 6.81 4.26
N LEU A 138 -3.59 7.58 3.79
CA LEU A 138 -3.31 7.75 2.37
C LEU A 138 -2.27 6.74 1.89
N GLN A 139 -1.23 6.51 2.70
CA GLN A 139 -0.17 5.57 2.39
C GLN A 139 0.53 5.09 3.67
N THR A 140 1.07 3.87 3.63
CA THR A 140 1.79 3.26 4.75
C THR A 140 3.10 2.64 4.28
N TYR A 141 4.14 2.82 5.08
CA TYR A 141 5.46 2.21 4.89
C TYR A 141 5.92 1.51 6.15
N TYR A 142 6.57 0.36 5.99
CA TYR A 142 7.19 -0.34 7.10
C TYR A 142 8.67 0.01 7.24
N LEU A 143 9.04 0.47 8.43
CA LEU A 143 10.41 0.78 8.82
C LEU A 143 11.02 -0.46 9.49
N ILE A 144 11.60 -1.36 8.69
CA ILE A 144 12.03 -2.70 9.12
C ILE A 144 12.98 -2.64 10.33
N ALA A 145 13.98 -1.77 10.32
CA ALA A 145 15.01 -1.72 11.36
C ALA A 145 14.45 -1.21 12.70
N GLU A 146 13.40 -0.38 12.65
CA GLU A 146 12.77 0.24 13.80
C GLU A 146 11.57 -0.57 14.30
N ASN A 147 11.04 -1.47 13.47
CA ASN A 147 9.73 -2.12 13.66
C ASN A 147 8.60 -1.11 13.86
N ASN A 148 8.58 -0.07 13.00
CA ASN A 148 7.59 0.99 13.03
C ASN A 148 6.83 1.10 11.71
N LEU A 149 5.69 1.78 11.75
CA LEU A 149 4.97 2.21 10.56
C LEU A 149 5.17 3.72 10.38
N LEU A 150 5.61 4.12 9.18
CA LEU A 150 5.48 5.50 8.72
C LEU A 150 4.17 5.61 7.95
N ILE A 151 3.23 6.37 8.49
CA ILE A 151 1.89 6.54 7.94
C ILE A 151 1.78 7.97 7.43
N LEU A 152 1.42 8.12 6.15
CA LEU A 152 0.92 9.37 5.62
C LEU A 152 -0.60 9.32 5.69
N GLY A 153 -1.21 10.33 6.30
CA GLY A 153 -2.65 10.45 6.24
C GLY A 153 -3.16 11.85 6.52
N VAL A 154 -4.49 11.92 6.66
CA VAL A 154 -5.22 13.17 6.78
C VAL A 154 -6.12 13.16 8.01
N LYS A 155 -6.09 14.27 8.73
CA LYS A 155 -6.97 14.58 9.86
C LYS A 155 -7.35 16.06 9.79
N ASP A 156 -8.64 16.36 9.90
CA ASP A 156 -9.17 17.73 9.92
C ASP A 156 -8.68 18.61 8.74
N SER A 157 -8.47 18.01 7.56
CA SER A 157 -7.88 18.65 6.36
C SER A 157 -6.38 18.96 6.43
N THR A 158 -5.68 18.51 7.46
CA THR A 158 -4.22 18.55 7.57
C THR A 158 -3.64 17.21 7.18
N ILE A 159 -2.65 17.22 6.29
CA ILE A 159 -1.88 16.04 5.93
C ILE A 159 -0.65 15.99 6.83
N SER A 160 -0.37 14.83 7.41
CA SER A 160 0.80 14.63 8.25
C SER A 160 1.47 13.30 7.99
N PHE A 161 2.77 13.25 8.29
CA PHE A 161 3.43 11.98 8.55
C PHE A 161 3.31 11.64 10.03
N LEU A 162 3.10 10.37 10.31
CA LEU A 162 3.03 9.81 11.65
C LEU A 162 3.94 8.60 11.73
N ASN A 163 4.74 8.53 12.79
CA ASN A 163 5.57 7.37 13.09
C ASN A 163 4.96 6.59 14.26
N TYR A 164 4.50 5.38 13.97
CA TYR A 164 3.82 4.51 14.91
C TYR A 164 4.72 3.34 15.29
N ASP A 165 5.02 3.21 16.57
CA ASP A 165 5.74 2.07 17.11
C ASP A 165 4.77 0.88 17.31
N LEU A 166 5.05 -0.21 16.61
CA LEU A 166 4.25 -1.43 16.65
C LEU A 166 4.39 -2.17 17.99
N ALA A 167 5.51 -2.02 18.69
CA ALA A 167 5.75 -2.72 19.94
C ALA A 167 4.97 -2.09 21.09
N SER A 168 5.06 -0.77 21.27
CA SER A 168 4.33 -0.06 22.33
C SER A 168 2.93 0.40 21.92
N LYS A 169 2.56 0.25 20.64
CA LYS A 169 1.29 0.68 20.05
C LYS A 169 1.04 2.19 20.22
N LYS A 170 2.10 2.99 20.04
CA LYS A 170 2.07 4.44 20.28
C LYS A 170 2.63 5.23 19.11
N VAL A 171 2.07 6.42 18.94
CA VAL A 171 2.64 7.45 18.08
C VAL A 171 3.89 8.02 18.74
N LEU A 172 5.05 7.87 18.08
CA LEU A 172 6.31 8.46 18.53
C LEU A 172 6.36 9.96 18.20
N TRP A 173 5.91 10.31 17.00
CA TRP A 173 5.77 11.71 16.55
C TRP A 173 4.76 11.80 15.40
N SER A 174 4.25 13.01 15.21
CA SER A 174 3.45 13.43 14.05
C SER A 174 4.01 14.75 13.53
N ASN A 175 4.08 14.91 12.22
CA ASN A 175 4.56 16.13 11.58
C ASN A 175 3.61 16.56 10.46
N ASP A 176 3.03 17.75 10.63
CA ASP A 176 2.10 18.33 9.67
C ASP A 176 2.86 18.85 8.45
N LEU A 177 2.51 18.33 7.28
CA LEU A 177 3.05 18.75 5.99
C LEU A 177 2.35 20.00 5.45
N GLY A 178 1.10 20.21 5.87
CA GLY A 178 0.26 21.31 5.43
C GLY A 178 -1.20 20.89 5.30
N THR A 179 -2.05 21.84 4.92
CA THR A 179 -3.46 21.56 4.64
C THR A 179 -3.63 20.98 3.23
N LEU A 180 -4.72 20.25 3.01
CA LEU A 180 -5.17 19.76 1.69
C LEU A 180 -5.13 20.86 0.62
N ASP A 181 -5.55 22.08 0.96
CA ASP A 181 -5.57 23.21 0.03
C ASP A 181 -4.16 23.71 -0.31
N SER A 182 -3.29 23.80 0.70
CA SER A 182 -1.91 24.26 0.51
C SER A 182 -1.08 23.27 -0.31
N LEU A 183 -1.20 21.98 0.00
CA LEU A 183 -0.50 20.91 -0.70
C LEU A 183 -1.10 20.63 -2.08
N GLY A 184 -2.43 20.74 -2.23
CA GLY A 184 -3.08 20.70 -3.54
C GLY A 184 -2.59 21.83 -4.46
N LYS A 185 -2.35 23.04 -3.93
CA LYS A 185 -1.79 24.14 -4.73
C LYS A 185 -0.31 23.95 -5.05
N SER A 186 0.50 23.51 -4.10
CA SER A 186 1.95 23.38 -4.29
C SER A 186 2.34 22.14 -5.09
N LEU A 187 1.65 21.01 -4.88
CA LEU A 187 1.96 19.72 -5.48
C LEU A 187 0.93 19.26 -6.50
N GLY A 188 -0.30 19.78 -6.50
CA GLY A 188 -1.34 19.33 -7.44
C GLY A 188 -0.96 19.56 -8.90
N ASN A 189 -0.22 20.63 -9.22
CA ASN A 189 0.31 20.82 -10.58
C ASN A 189 1.39 19.79 -10.94
N LEU A 190 2.22 19.37 -9.97
CA LEU A 190 3.20 18.30 -10.18
C LEU A 190 2.51 16.96 -10.42
N PHE A 191 1.49 16.63 -9.62
CA PHE A 191 0.74 15.39 -9.76
C PHE A 191 -0.09 15.36 -11.06
N LYS A 192 -0.79 16.44 -11.43
CA LYS A 192 -1.54 16.53 -12.71
C LYS A 192 -0.64 16.37 -13.94
N ALA A 193 0.53 17.00 -13.93
CA ALA A 193 1.46 16.92 -15.04
C ALA A 193 2.02 15.49 -15.22
N PHE A 194 2.07 14.72 -14.12
CA PHE A 194 2.62 13.38 -14.09
C PHE A 194 1.55 12.30 -14.37
N THR A 195 0.34 12.42 -13.80
CA THR A 195 -0.77 11.48 -14.04
C THR A 195 -1.26 11.49 -15.49
N GLY A 196 -1.13 12.62 -16.19
CA GLY A 196 -1.52 12.74 -17.60
C GLY A 196 -0.49 12.22 -18.62
N LYS A 197 0.74 11.88 -18.20
CA LYS A 197 1.86 11.58 -19.13
C LYS A 197 2.53 10.23 -18.93
N VAL A 198 2.32 9.56 -17.80
CA VAL A 198 3.12 8.38 -17.45
C VAL A 198 2.22 7.16 -17.26
N THR A 199 2.33 6.19 -18.16
CA THR A 199 1.75 4.85 -18.06
C THR A 199 2.50 3.94 -17.07
N GLN A 200 3.58 4.44 -16.46
CA GLN A 200 4.35 3.79 -15.41
C GLN A 200 4.03 4.44 -14.06
N GLN A 201 3.41 3.68 -13.16
CA GLN A 201 3.29 4.09 -11.77
C GLN A 201 4.69 4.20 -11.17
N VAL A 202 5.07 5.40 -10.70
CA VAL A 202 6.27 5.54 -9.86
C VAL A 202 5.98 4.85 -8.54
N GLU A 203 6.73 3.79 -8.27
CA GLU A 203 6.63 3.09 -7.00
C GLU A 203 7.24 3.95 -5.88
N ASP A 204 6.52 4.01 -4.77
CA ASP A 204 7.05 4.62 -3.57
C ASP A 204 8.17 3.74 -3.00
N LYS A 205 9.25 4.39 -2.56
CA LYS A 205 10.46 3.76 -2.06
C LYS A 205 10.83 4.38 -0.74
N ILE A 206 11.15 3.54 0.23
CA ILE A 206 11.59 3.96 1.55
C ILE A 206 12.97 3.39 1.87
N ILE A 207 13.87 4.24 2.39
CA ILE A 207 15.19 3.85 2.89
C ILE A 207 15.43 4.56 4.22
N THR A 208 15.92 3.82 5.21
CA THR A 208 16.37 4.39 6.48
C THR A 208 17.89 4.54 6.50
N ALA A 209 18.35 5.74 6.83
CA ALA A 209 19.72 6.05 7.21
C ALA A 209 19.83 6.14 8.74
N SER A 210 20.98 6.52 9.27
CA SER A 210 21.26 6.55 10.72
C SER A 210 20.23 7.40 11.48
N ASP A 211 19.98 8.61 11.00
CA ASP A 211 19.14 9.64 11.62
C ASP A 211 18.01 10.13 10.71
N GLU A 212 17.95 9.64 9.47
CA GLU A 212 16.97 10.07 8.46
C GLU A 212 16.13 8.91 7.91
N ILE A 213 14.89 9.23 7.55
CA ILE A 213 14.03 8.43 6.69
C ILE A 213 13.96 9.14 5.35
N LEU A 214 14.26 8.42 4.28
CA LEU A 214 14.07 8.88 2.91
C LEU A 214 12.89 8.14 2.33
N VAL A 215 11.86 8.87 1.90
CA VAL A 215 10.64 8.27 1.38
C VAL A 215 10.15 9.04 0.16
N THR A 216 9.88 8.33 -0.94
CA THR A 216 9.10 8.90 -2.05
C THR A 216 7.62 8.71 -1.78
N VAL A 217 6.84 9.76 -2.00
CA VAL A 217 5.38 9.72 -1.98
C VAL A 217 4.89 10.24 -3.32
N LYS A 218 4.34 9.35 -4.15
CA LYS A 218 3.91 9.64 -5.52
C LYS A 218 5.01 10.34 -6.32
N GLY A 219 6.27 9.94 -6.07
CA GLY A 219 7.48 10.48 -6.68
C GLY A 219 8.00 11.80 -6.12
N VAL A 220 7.39 12.41 -5.10
CA VAL A 220 8.05 13.48 -4.32
C VAL A 220 8.93 12.84 -3.25
N LEU A 221 10.24 13.10 -3.26
CA LEU A 221 11.16 12.58 -2.26
C LEU A 221 11.20 13.51 -1.04
N TYR A 222 10.97 12.93 0.14
CA TYR A 222 11.09 13.58 1.43
C TYR A 222 12.28 13.00 2.20
N THR A 223 12.95 13.86 2.96
CA THR A 223 13.86 13.45 4.03
C THR A 223 13.32 13.89 5.37
N ILE A 224 13.27 12.96 6.31
CA ILE A 224 12.61 13.13 7.60
C ILE A 224 13.59 12.75 8.69
N ASN A 225 13.80 13.65 9.66
CA ASN A 225 14.56 13.30 10.85
C ASN A 225 13.81 12.21 11.65
N LYS A 226 14.43 11.06 11.86
CA LYS A 226 13.83 9.87 12.49
C LYS A 226 13.29 10.12 13.89
N THR A 227 13.95 10.97 14.67
CA THR A 227 13.61 11.20 16.07
C THR A 227 12.49 12.20 16.23
N SER A 228 12.52 13.30 15.45
CA SER A 228 11.58 14.42 15.61
C SER A 228 10.43 14.42 14.61
N GLY A 229 10.54 13.66 13.53
CA GLY A 229 9.59 13.74 12.41
C GLY A 229 9.73 14.98 11.55
N LYS A 230 10.69 15.88 11.85
CA LYS A 230 10.89 17.11 11.09
C LYS A 230 11.32 16.77 9.65
N ILE A 231 10.62 17.34 8.67
CA ILE A 231 11.06 17.33 7.28
C ILE A 231 12.30 18.20 7.15
N ASN A 232 13.43 17.58 6.77
CA ASN A 232 14.69 18.30 6.54
C ASN A 232 14.66 19.00 5.18
N TRP A 233 14.21 18.29 4.15
CA TRP A 233 13.95 18.84 2.82
C TRP A 233 13.06 17.89 1.99
N ASN A 234 12.48 18.39 0.90
CA ASN A 234 11.78 17.60 -0.12
C ASN A 234 12.10 18.08 -1.54
N THR A 235 11.85 17.25 -2.55
CA THR A 235 12.01 17.66 -3.95
C THR A 235 10.85 18.56 -4.39
N SER A 236 11.17 19.59 -5.19
CA SER A 236 10.18 20.43 -5.88
C SER A 236 9.75 19.86 -7.25
N TYR A 237 10.13 18.60 -7.52
CA TYR A 237 9.89 17.88 -8.77
C TYR A 237 9.66 16.39 -8.48
N ILE A 238 9.02 15.70 -9.42
CA ILE A 238 8.78 14.27 -9.36
C ILE A 238 10.05 13.51 -9.77
N ILE A 239 10.39 12.47 -9.02
CA ILE A 239 11.46 11.52 -9.31
C ILE A 239 10.86 10.14 -9.54
N THR A 240 11.52 9.30 -10.33
CA THR A 240 11.14 7.90 -10.53
C THR A 240 11.86 6.95 -9.57
N ASN A 241 13.08 7.30 -9.16
CA ASN A 241 13.86 6.48 -8.22
C ASN A 241 14.94 7.30 -7.52
N PHE A 242 15.51 6.77 -6.43
CA PHE A 242 16.69 7.34 -5.79
C PHE A 242 17.61 6.27 -5.18
N PHE A 243 18.88 6.60 -5.05
CA PHE A 243 19.90 5.74 -4.45
C PHE A 243 20.75 6.52 -3.46
N LEU A 244 21.12 5.88 -2.36
CA LEU A 244 22.19 6.35 -1.49
C LEU A 244 23.53 5.82 -1.98
N ASN A 245 24.57 6.64 -1.88
CA ASN A 245 25.92 6.13 -2.05
C ASN A 245 26.33 5.22 -0.88
N GLN A 246 27.45 4.50 -1.00
CA GLN A 246 27.90 3.55 0.02
C GLN A 246 28.11 4.18 1.41
N ARG A 247 28.48 5.46 1.46
CA ARG A 247 28.69 6.20 2.72
C ARG A 247 27.40 6.80 3.30
N LYS A 248 26.28 6.71 2.57
CA LYS A 248 24.98 7.28 2.93
C LYS A 248 25.01 8.81 3.16
N ASP A 249 25.98 9.51 2.57
CA ASP A 249 26.13 10.98 2.68
C ASP A 249 25.67 11.72 1.41
N LYS A 250 25.30 10.98 0.35
CA LYS A 250 24.80 11.54 -0.90
C LYS A 250 23.62 10.74 -1.43
N ILE A 251 22.69 11.46 -2.06
CA ILE A 251 21.51 10.91 -2.73
C ILE A 251 21.62 11.20 -4.23
N VAL A 252 21.46 10.15 -5.03
CA VAL A 252 21.31 10.24 -6.48
C VAL A 252 19.83 10.05 -6.79
N VAL A 253 19.22 10.99 -7.49
CA VAL A 253 17.81 10.91 -7.92
C VAL A 253 17.74 10.68 -9.43
N ILE A 254 16.74 9.93 -9.86
CA ILE A 254 16.41 9.67 -11.27
C ILE A 254 15.07 10.33 -11.57
N THR A 255 15.00 11.13 -12.63
CA THR A 255 13.79 11.89 -13.00
C THR A 255 13.12 11.41 -14.28
N ASP A 256 13.82 10.62 -15.10
CA ASP A 256 13.32 10.03 -16.34
C ASP A 256 13.94 8.63 -16.53
N GLU A 257 13.14 7.59 -16.72
CA GLU A 257 13.64 6.24 -17.05
C GLU A 257 13.91 6.03 -18.55
N SER A 258 13.57 7.01 -19.40
CA SER A 258 13.72 6.91 -20.87
C SER A 258 15.17 6.79 -21.37
N SER A 259 16.16 6.89 -20.48
CA SER A 259 17.58 7.00 -20.85
C SER A 259 18.49 5.85 -20.39
N PHE A 260 18.04 4.95 -19.50
CA PHE A 260 18.92 3.93 -18.91
C PHE A 260 18.89 2.56 -19.61
N LEU A 261 17.90 2.28 -20.46
CA LEU A 261 17.79 1.00 -21.18
C LEU A 261 18.31 1.03 -22.63
N ASN A 262 18.89 2.15 -23.09
CA ASN A 262 19.42 2.27 -24.45
C ASN A 262 20.96 2.20 -24.51
N SER A 263 21.55 1.26 -23.75
CA SER A 263 22.88 0.74 -24.07
C SER A 263 22.73 -0.70 -24.58
N SER A 264 22.25 -0.80 -25.82
CA SER A 264 22.61 -1.97 -26.62
C SER A 264 24.13 -1.97 -26.73
N MET A 265 24.75 -3.03 -26.22
CA MET A 265 26.13 -3.37 -26.56
C MET A 265 26.23 -3.42 -28.09
N HIS A 266 27.06 -2.54 -28.65
CA HIS A 266 27.73 -2.79 -29.92
C HIS A 266 29.06 -3.50 -29.65
#